data_AF-A0AA37SDV7-F1
#
_entry.id   AF-A0AA37SDV7-F1
#
_cell.length_a   1.000
_cell.length_b   1.000
_cell.length_c   1.000
_cell.angle_alpha   90.00
_cell.angle_beta   90.00
_cell.angle_gamma   90.00
#
_symmetry.space_group_name_H-M   'P 1'
#
loop_
_entity.id
_entity.type
_entity.pdbx_description
1 polymer ?
#
loop_
_entity_poly.entity_id
_entity_poly.type
_entity_poly.pdbx_seq_one_letter_code
_entity_poly.pdbx_strand_id
1 'polypeptide(L)' 'MDANEDVCRRFSSTESRRLRIEKRIAKGMTEAQVRASWGNPSQVDQLSDEQSQWFYRRFGESYFLTFLNGCLQGWR' A
#
# COMPACT_ATOMS: atom_id res chain seq x y z
N MET A 1 -15.23 8.22 10.74
CA MET A 1 -15.67 6.81 10.78
C MET A 1 -15.25 6.23 9.44
N ASP A 2 -13.99 5.85 9.34
CA ASP A 2 -13.36 5.43 8.09
C ASP A 2 -13.60 3.93 7.90
N ALA A 3 -14.64 3.62 7.12
CA ALA A 3 -15.22 2.29 7.00
C ALA A 3 -14.40 1.27 6.16
N ASN A 4 -13.07 1.37 6.11
CA ASN A 4 -12.24 0.50 5.28
C ASN A 4 -11.12 -0.27 6.03
N GLU A 5 -11.02 -0.13 7.36
CA GLU A 5 -10.05 -0.91 8.15
C GLU A 5 -10.44 -2.40 8.32
N ASP A 6 -11.69 -2.79 7.99
CA ASP A 6 -12.18 -4.17 8.21
C ASP A 6 -11.97 -5.13 7.02
N VAL A 7 -11.62 -4.63 5.83
CA VAL A 7 -11.37 -5.47 4.64
C VAL A 7 -9.88 -5.83 4.49
N CYS A 8 -9.00 -4.95 4.96
CA CYS A 8 -7.57 -5.12 4.84
C CYS A 8 -7.02 -6.12 5.86
N ARG A 9 -5.89 -6.74 5.53
CA ARG A 9 -5.23 -7.68 6.45
C ARG A 9 -4.78 -6.91 7.68
N ARG A 10 -5.26 -7.34 8.86
CA ARG A 10 -4.72 -6.85 10.13
C ARG A 10 -3.33 -7.43 10.35
N PHE A 11 -2.35 -6.56 10.57
CA PHE A 11 -0.99 -6.90 10.94
C PHE A 11 -0.80 -6.63 12.43
N SER A 12 -0.05 -7.49 13.12
CA SER A 12 0.34 -7.19 14.50
C SER A 12 1.30 -5.99 14.54
N SER A 13 1.38 -5.29 15.68
CA SER A 13 2.30 -4.16 15.87
C SER A 13 3.76 -4.51 15.55
N THR A 14 4.17 -5.75 15.84
CA THR A 14 5.51 -6.28 15.53
C THR A 14 5.70 -6.45 14.03
N GLU A 15 4.72 -7.00 13.32
CA GLU A 15 4.77 -7.18 11.86
C GLU A 15 4.80 -5.84 11.13
N SER A 16 3.92 -4.90 11.48
CA SER A 16 3.90 -3.57 10.87
C SER A 16 5.22 -2.84 11.08
N ARG A 17 5.80 -2.92 12.29
CA ARG A 17 7.10 -2.32 12.59
C ARG A 17 8.21 -2.94 11.76
N ARG A 18 8.24 -4.28 11.65
CA ARG A 18 9.24 -4.99 10.85
C ARG A 18 9.16 -4.62 9.38
N LEU A 19 7.96 -4.62 8.81
CA LEU A 19 7.75 -4.28 7.39
C LEU A 19 8.18 -2.84 7.09
N ARG A 20 7.92 -1.91 8.01
CA ARG A 20 8.37 -0.51 7.89
C ARG A 20 9.89 -0.38 7.94
N ILE A 21 10.54 -1.05 8.89
CA ILE A 21 12.01 -1.04 9.03
C ILE A 21 12.68 -1.67 7.80
N GLU A 22 12.15 -2.81 7.34
CA GLU A 22 12.64 -3.51 6.14
C GLU A 22 12.26 -2.80 4.84
N LYS A 23 11.47 -1.71 4.89
CA LYS A 23 10.91 -1.00 3.73
C LYS A 23 10.19 -1.96 2.77
N ARG A 24 9.42 -2.89 3.30
CA ARG A 24 8.64 -3.89 2.55
C ARG A 24 7.16 -3.57 2.57
N ILE A 25 6.49 -3.99 1.51
CA ILE A 25 5.03 -3.99 1.39
C ILE A 25 4.53 -5.44 1.36
N ALA A 26 3.28 -5.64 1.76
CA ALA A 26 2.64 -6.95 1.76
C ALA A 26 1.19 -6.83 1.31
N LYS A 27 0.68 -7.88 0.66
CA LYS A 27 -0.73 -7.95 0.28
C LYS A 27 -1.63 -7.76 1.51
N GLY A 28 -2.69 -7.00 1.32
CA GLY A 28 -3.64 -6.62 2.36
C GLY A 28 -3.20 -5.40 3.20
N MET A 29 -2.05 -4.78 2.95
CA MET A 29 -1.71 -3.51 3.60
C MET A 29 -2.65 -2.39 3.17
N THR A 30 -2.97 -1.50 4.11
CA THR A 30 -3.69 -0.26 3.79
C THR A 30 -2.77 0.72 3.05
N GLU A 31 -3.38 1.66 2.33
CA GLU A 31 -2.68 2.81 1.74
C GLU A 31 -1.78 3.53 2.74
N ALA A 32 -2.25 3.73 3.98
CA ALA A 32 -1.49 4.38 5.04
C ALA A 32 -0.26 3.57 5.46
N GLN A 33 -0.39 2.24 5.58
CA GLN A 33 0.73 1.34 5.90
C GLN A 33 1.78 1.34 4.78
N VAL A 34 1.34 1.33 3.52
CA VAL A 34 2.25 1.43 2.37
C VAL A 34 2.99 2.76 2.38
N ARG A 35 2.30 3.89 2.60
CA ARG A 35 2.98 5.20 2.74
C ARG A 35 3.96 5.24 3.91
N ALA A 36 3.64 4.59 5.03
CA ALA A 36 4.56 4.52 6.16
C ALA A 36 5.84 3.73 5.85
N SER A 37 5.77 2.71 4.99
CA SER A 37 6.91 1.88 4.58
C SER A 37 7.69 2.45 3.39
N TRP A 38 7.00 2.96 2.37
CA TRP A 38 7.59 3.35 1.09
C TRP A 38 7.61 4.86 0.83
N GLY A 39 6.92 5.65 1.66
CA GLY A 39 6.71 7.07 1.45
C GLY A 39 5.57 7.35 0.47
N ASN A 40 5.45 8.60 0.05
CA ASN A 40 4.43 9.01 -0.91
C ASN A 40 4.73 8.44 -2.31
N PRO A 41 3.71 7.99 -3.05
CA PRO A 41 3.86 7.59 -4.44
C PRO A 41 4.23 8.78 -5.32
N SER A 42 4.89 8.50 -6.44
CA SER A 42 5.19 9.50 -7.48
C SER A 42 3.91 9.95 -8.20
N GLN A 43 2.96 9.02 -8.38
CA GLN A 43 1.66 9.29 -8.99
C GLN A 43 0.61 8.33 -8.43
N VAL A 44 -0.63 8.80 -8.34
CA VAL A 44 -1.81 8.00 -7.96
C VAL A 44 -2.86 8.18 -9.04
N ASP A 45 -3.26 7.08 -9.65
CA ASP A 45 -4.34 7.02 -10.62
C ASP A 45 -5.55 6.33 -9.97
N GLN A 46 -6.66 7.06 -9.85
CA GLN A 46 -7.92 6.49 -9.38
C GLN A 46 -8.63 5.84 -10.57
N LEU A 47 -8.76 4.51 -10.56
CA LEU A 47 -9.36 3.75 -11.66
C LEU A 47 -10.88 3.59 -11.50
N SER A 48 -11.35 3.50 -10.25
CA SER A 48 -12.77 3.49 -9.86
C SER A 48 -12.91 3.99 -8.42
N ASP A 49 -14.12 4.06 -7.86
CA ASP A 49 -14.31 4.43 -6.44
C ASP A 49 -13.59 3.48 -5.47
N GLU A 50 -13.38 2.23 -5.89
CA GLU A 50 -12.82 1.16 -5.07
C GLU A 50 -11.38 0.80 -5.47
N GLN A 51 -10.94 1.16 -6.69
CA GLN A 51 -9.64 0.75 -7.22
C GLN A 51 -8.73 1.94 -7.50
N SER A 52 -7.51 1.89 -6.97
CA SER A 52 -6.47 2.86 -7.26
C SER A 52 -5.17 2.16 -7.66
N GLN A 53 -4.40 2.80 -8.54
CA GLN A 53 -3.07 2.35 -8.94
C GLN A 53 -2.06 3.42 -8.56
N TRP A 54 -1.01 3.00 -7.85
CA TRP A 54 0.03 3.90 -7.37
C TRP A 54 1.33 3.58 -8.09
N PHE A 55 1.98 4.62 -8.59
CA PHE A 55 3.26 4.54 -9.24
C PHE A 55 4.37 5.02 -8.30
N TYR A 56 5.42 4.24 -8.19
CA TYR A 56 6.64 4.57 -7.44
C TYR A 56 7.84 4.48 -8.36
N ARG A 57 8.73 5.48 -8.27
CA ARG A 57 10.07 5.41 -8.87
C ARG A 57 11.10 5.30 -7.76
N ARG A 58 11.70 4.11 -7.59
CA ARG A 58 12.65 3.84 -6.49
C ARG A 58 13.81 3.00 -6.99
N PHE A 59 15.03 3.37 -6.58
CA PHE A 59 16.26 2.65 -6.92
C PHE A 59 16.49 2.45 -8.42
N GLY A 60 16.02 3.40 -9.26
CA GLY A 60 16.11 3.30 -10.72
C GLY A 60 15.01 2.45 -11.35
N GLU A 61 14.19 1.77 -10.55
CA GLU A 61 13.09 0.94 -10.99
C GLU A 61 11.74 1.64 -10.81
N SER A 62 10.76 1.14 -11.55
CA SER A 62 9.38 1.61 -11.55
C SER A 62 8.48 0.52 -11.01
N TYR A 63 7.66 0.85 -10.01
CA TYR A 63 6.74 -0.08 -9.37
C TYR A 63 5.31 0.43 -9.51
N PHE A 64 4.40 -0.46 -9.89
CA PHE A 64 2.97 -0.20 -9.97
C PHE A 64 2.25 -1.03 -8.91
N LEU A 65 1.71 -0.38 -7.90
CA LEU A 65 0.93 -1.00 -6.83
C LEU A 65 -0.55 -0.88 -7.17
N THR A 66 -1.30 -1.96 -7.04
CA THR A 66 -2.75 -1.97 -7.23
C THR A 66 -3.44 -2.11 -5.89
N PHE A 67 -4.31 -1.17 -5.56
CA PHE A 67 -5.18 -1.21 -4.40
C PHE A 67 -6.61 -1.48 -4.85
N LEU A 68 -7.31 -2.30 -4.06
CA LEU A 68 -8.74 -2.55 -4.19
C LEU A 68 -9.35 -2.44 -2.79
N ASN A 69 -10.40 -1.63 -2.65
CA ASN A 69 -11.03 -1.27 -1.38
C ASN A 69 -10.01 -0.73 -0.35
N GLY A 70 -9.05 0.08 -0.82
CA GLY A 70 -7.98 0.65 0.03
C GLY A 70 -6.91 -0.36 0.49
N CYS A 71 -6.99 -1.62 0.03
CA CYS A 71 -6.05 -2.68 0.39
C CYS A 71 -5.14 -3.05 -0.79
N LEU A 72 -3.84 -3.16 -0.53
CA LEU A 72 -2.85 -3.55 -1.52
C LEU A 72 -3.09 -5.00 -2.00
N GLN A 73 -3.43 -5.17 -3.27
CA GLN A 73 -3.68 -6.47 -3.88
C GLN A 73 -2.42 -7.08 -4.51
N GLY A 74 -1.51 -6.22 -4.98
CA GLY A 74 -0.27 -6.66 -5.60
C GLY A 74 0.54 -5.50 -6.17
N TRP A 75 1.72 -5.83 -6.67
CA TRP A 75 2.62 -4.90 -7.34
C TRP A 75 3.42 -5.59 -8.43
N ARG A 76 3.89 -4.83 -9.42
CA ARG A 76 4.82 -5.26 -10.46
C ARG A 76 5.83 -4.17 -10.78
#